data_AF-A0A9P0K395-F1
#
_entry.id   AF-A0A9P0K395-F1
#
_cell.length_a   1.000
_cell.length_b   1.000
_cell.length_c   1.000
_cell.angle_alpha   90.00
_cell.angle_beta   90.00
_cell.angle_gamma   90.00
#
_symmetry.space_group_name_H-M   'P 1'
#
loop_
_entity.id
_entity.type
_entity.pdbx_description
1 polymer ?
#
loop_
_entity_poly.entity_id
_entity_poly.type
_entity_poly.pdbx_seq_one_letter_code
_entity_poly.pdbx_strand_id
1 'polypeptide(L)'
;MNLNWFSNILVHHPYFVLTAVTVFSCTCMIIPYTLKSITFPSFQDPQLGFQTRGTVIGNRLTTWANLVKSTRPSGEFTVNPKEYLETNKKVHKLKPQIQKLHKNTKKRKMKKAQLKLPVYGNVSIVQDKNVSKWIDIERWKSISNLDRLGTADSPLVTDYFFCGSPDERYAHIVVISSSNSDLFTLHNLKDMCHMESVLKNIYNYEDLCIQNTHFAKKCCTPWSLPNYVAILNKKDSCWNITVRQFVEQIYREL
;
A
#
# COMPACT_ATOMS: atom_id res chain seq x y z
N MET A 1 41.13 30.31 -27.41
CA MET A 1 40.82 29.03 -28.09
C MET A 1 41.05 29.22 -29.58
N ASN A 2 41.98 28.46 -30.19
CA ASN A 2 42.26 28.59 -31.62
C ASN A 2 41.13 27.96 -32.43
N LEU A 3 40.08 28.74 -32.74
CA LEU A 3 38.95 28.30 -33.57
C LEU A 3 39.39 27.78 -34.95
N ASN A 4 40.47 28.33 -35.50
CA ASN A 4 41.03 27.87 -36.79
C ASN A 4 41.50 26.41 -36.73
N TRP A 5 42.09 25.98 -35.60
CA TRP A 5 42.53 24.60 -35.43
C TRP A 5 41.36 23.63 -35.29
N PHE A 6 40.32 24.03 -34.55
CA PHE A 6 39.09 23.26 -34.42
C PHE A 6 38.36 23.09 -35.77
N SER A 7 38.25 24.18 -36.53
CA SER A 7 37.67 24.15 -37.88
C SER A 7 38.45 23.23 -38.82
N ASN A 8 39.78 23.25 -38.75
CA ASN A 8 40.63 22.41 -39.61
C ASN A 8 40.42 20.91 -39.34
N ILE A 9 40.29 20.52 -38.07
CA ILE A 9 40.02 19.13 -37.66
C ILE A 9 38.63 18.67 -38.07
N LEU A 10 37.64 19.56 -38.00
CA LEU A 10 36.26 19.24 -38.38
C LEU A 10 36.12 18.99 -39.88
N VAL A 11 36.89 19.70 -40.70
CA VAL A 11 36.89 19.56 -42.16
C VAL A 11 37.73 18.37 -42.64
N HIS A 12 38.94 18.18 -42.12
CA HIS A 12 39.85 17.14 -42.60
C HIS A 12 39.61 15.76 -41.99
N HIS A 13 39.06 15.69 -40.78
CA HIS A 13 38.84 14.43 -40.05
C HIS A 13 37.43 14.29 -39.44
N PRO A 14 36.34 14.49 -40.22
CA PRO A 14 34.97 14.46 -39.69
C PRO A 14 34.58 13.10 -39.10
N TYR A 15 35.02 12.00 -39.73
CA TYR A 15 34.73 10.65 -39.25
C TYR A 15 35.39 10.33 -37.89
N PHE A 16 36.58 10.86 -37.63
CA PHE A 16 37.27 10.68 -36.33
C PHE A 16 36.53 11.38 -35.20
N VAL A 17 36.03 12.59 -35.46
CA VAL A 17 35.24 13.34 -34.48
C VAL A 17 33.91 12.63 -34.22
N LEU A 18 33.25 12.13 -35.28
CA LEU A 18 31.98 11.42 -35.16
C LEU A 18 32.10 10.09 -34.40
N THR A 19 33.17 9.32 -34.62
CA THR A 19 33.43 8.08 -33.86
C THR A 19 33.77 8.37 -32.40
N ALA A 20 34.57 9.40 -32.12
CA ALA A 20 34.89 9.78 -30.75
C ALA A 20 33.64 10.19 -29.95
N VAL A 21 32.76 11.01 -30.53
CA VAL A 21 31.52 11.47 -29.88
C VAL A 21 30.53 10.30 -29.69
N THR A 22 30.39 9.42 -30.68
CA THR A 22 29.49 8.26 -30.57
C THR A 22 29.97 7.27 -29.51
N VAL A 23 31.27 6.96 -29.46
CA VAL A 23 31.84 6.10 -28.41
C VAL A 23 31.63 6.73 -27.03
N PHE A 24 31.93 8.03 -26.87
CA PHE A 24 31.71 8.73 -25.61
C PHE A 24 30.24 8.69 -25.17
N SER A 25 29.31 9.04 -26.07
CA SER A 25 27.86 9.00 -25.81
C SER A 25 27.37 7.59 -25.43
N CYS A 26 27.80 6.57 -26.17
CA CYS A 26 27.44 5.17 -25.87
C CYS A 26 27.97 4.74 -24.50
N THR A 27 29.22 5.09 -24.16
CA THR A 27 29.76 4.77 -22.83
C THR A 27 28.98 5.46 -21.73
N CYS A 28 28.61 6.74 -21.89
CA CYS A 28 27.79 7.47 -20.92
C CYS A 28 26.39 6.88 -20.73
N MET A 29 25.79 6.21 -21.72
CA MET A 29 24.52 5.49 -21.56
C MET A 29 24.69 4.10 -20.96
N ILE A 30 25.73 3.38 -21.36
CA ILE A 30 25.97 2.00 -20.92
C ILE A 30 26.42 1.97 -19.46
N ILE A 31 27.23 2.94 -19.01
CA ILE A 31 27.76 2.98 -17.64
C ILE A 31 26.65 3.02 -16.57
N PRO A 32 25.66 3.94 -16.61
CA PRO A 32 24.55 3.95 -15.65
C PRO A 32 23.69 2.68 -15.69
N TYR A 33 23.52 2.10 -16.88
CA TYR A 33 22.71 0.89 -17.07
C TYR A 33 23.41 -0.38 -16.54
N THR A 34 24.73 -0.47 -16.70
CA THR A 34 25.53 -1.65 -16.31
C THR A 34 25.97 -1.61 -14.84
N LEU A 35 26.11 -0.42 -14.26
CA LEU A 35 26.34 -0.27 -12.83
C LEU A 35 25.08 -0.64 -12.06
N LYS A 36 24.97 -1.93 -11.70
CA LYS A 36 23.94 -2.57 -10.85
C LYS A 36 23.60 -1.81 -9.55
N SER A 37 24.44 -0.85 -9.16
CA SER A 37 24.20 0.07 -8.05
C SER A 37 22.99 0.97 -8.29
N ILE A 38 22.73 1.36 -9.54
CA ILE A 38 21.58 2.18 -9.93
C ILE A 38 20.45 1.23 -10.35
N THR A 39 19.70 0.78 -9.36
CA THR A 39 18.36 0.25 -9.63
C THR A 39 17.53 1.36 -10.27
N PHE A 40 16.66 1.04 -11.24
CA PHE A 40 15.79 2.03 -11.86
C PHE A 40 15.09 2.89 -10.80
N PRO A 41 15.06 4.23 -10.96
CA PRO A 41 14.40 5.09 -10.01
C PRO A 41 12.93 4.69 -9.92
N SER A 42 12.46 4.42 -8.71
CA SER A 42 11.06 4.13 -8.46
C SER A 42 10.29 5.43 -8.21
N PHE A 43 9.15 5.58 -8.87
CA PHE A 43 8.23 6.70 -8.71
C PHE A 43 6.96 6.30 -7.95
N GLN A 44 7.05 5.25 -7.13
CA GLN A 44 5.88 4.72 -6.41
C GLN A 44 5.26 5.71 -5.42
N ASP A 45 6.06 6.63 -4.88
CA ASP A 45 5.58 7.71 -4.03
C ASP A 45 5.87 9.06 -4.70
N PRO A 46 4.86 9.71 -5.30
CA PRO A 46 5.04 10.99 -5.98
C PRO A 46 5.35 12.14 -5.02
N GLN A 47 5.14 11.97 -3.71
CA GLN A 47 5.42 12.99 -2.70
C GLN A 47 6.87 12.94 -2.19
N LEU A 48 7.70 12.04 -2.73
CA LEU A 48 9.13 12.02 -2.43
C LEU A 48 9.82 13.29 -2.95
N GLY A 49 10.43 14.04 -2.04
CA GLY A 49 11.23 15.23 -2.38
C GLY A 49 10.62 16.56 -1.93
N PHE A 50 9.38 16.59 -1.45
CA PHE A 50 8.73 17.80 -0.94
C PHE A 50 9.15 18.23 0.48
N GLN A 51 10.26 17.69 1.01
CA GLN A 51 10.77 18.08 2.32
C GLN A 51 11.73 19.28 2.21
N THR A 52 11.56 20.27 3.09
CA THR A 52 12.38 21.48 3.14
C THR A 52 13.72 21.25 3.85
N ARG A 53 14.62 20.51 3.18
CA ARG A 53 15.96 20.19 3.71
C ARG A 53 16.79 21.44 3.96
N GLY A 54 17.61 21.41 5.02
CA GLY A 54 18.52 22.51 5.39
C GLY A 54 17.86 23.66 6.15
N THR A 55 16.54 23.67 6.28
CA THR A 55 15.84 24.65 7.12
C THR A 55 15.89 24.25 8.60
N VAL A 56 15.75 25.21 9.52
CA VAL A 56 15.70 24.92 10.97
C VAL A 56 14.54 23.97 11.28
N ILE A 57 13.37 24.19 10.67
CA ILE A 57 12.20 23.33 10.84
C ILE A 57 12.42 21.93 10.26
N GLY A 58 12.99 21.83 9.04
CA GLY A 58 13.30 20.55 8.41
C GLY A 58 14.33 19.75 9.20
N ASN A 59 15.35 20.39 9.75
CA ASN A 59 16.34 19.74 10.61
C ASN A 59 15.70 19.21 11.90
N ARG A 60 14.83 20.00 12.55
CA ARG A 60 14.11 19.55 13.75
C ARG A 60 13.20 18.36 13.47
N LEU A 61 12.42 18.41 12.39
CA LEU A 61 11.55 17.32 11.95
C LEU A 61 12.34 16.05 11.62
N THR A 62 13.47 16.20 10.92
CA THR A 62 14.35 15.07 10.56
C THR A 62 14.96 14.45 11.82
N THR A 63 15.47 15.26 12.74
CA THR A 63 16.03 14.79 14.02
C THR A 63 14.96 14.08 14.86
N TRP A 64 13.76 14.63 14.93
CA TRP A 64 12.64 14.02 15.64
C TRP A 64 12.23 12.67 15.01
N ALA A 65 12.13 12.59 13.69
CA ALA A 65 11.84 11.35 12.98
C ALA A 65 12.93 10.27 13.21
N ASN A 66 14.20 10.68 13.20
CA ASN A 66 15.32 9.80 13.53
C ASN A 66 15.26 9.32 14.99
N LEU A 67 14.90 10.20 15.93
CA LEU A 67 14.74 9.83 17.34
C LEU A 67 13.63 8.79 17.51
N VAL A 68 12.44 9.03 16.94
CA VAL A 68 11.30 8.08 16.99
C VAL A 68 11.67 6.74 16.36
N LYS A 69 12.48 6.75 15.29
CA LYS A 69 12.99 5.52 14.66
C LYS A 69 13.97 4.77 15.56
N SER A 70 14.83 5.49 16.28
CA SER A 70 15.82 4.91 17.20
C SER A 70 15.24 4.47 18.54
N THR A 71 14.05 4.93 18.94
CA THR A 71 13.34 4.49 20.15
C THR A 71 12.42 3.28 19.92
N ARG A 72 12.40 2.71 18.70
CA ARG A 72 11.65 1.48 18.41
C ARG A 72 12.23 0.30 19.22
N PRO A 73 11.49 -0.81 19.43
CA PRO A 73 11.97 -1.97 20.18
C PRO A 73 13.29 -2.59 19.64
N SER A 74 13.57 -2.39 18.35
CA SER A 74 14.81 -2.81 17.68
C SER A 74 15.87 -1.71 17.56
N GLY A 75 15.59 -0.52 18.08
CA GLY A 75 16.48 0.64 18.06
C GLY A 75 17.44 0.66 19.25
N GLU A 76 18.38 1.60 19.23
CA GLU A 76 19.43 1.73 20.26
C GLU A 76 18.92 2.39 21.54
N PHE A 77 17.85 3.20 21.44
CA PHE A 77 17.27 3.88 22.58
C PHE A 77 16.07 3.10 23.12
N THR A 78 16.03 2.94 24.44
CA THR A 78 14.86 2.39 25.11
C THR A 78 14.00 3.52 25.65
N VAL A 79 12.68 3.40 25.49
CA VAL A 79 11.73 4.28 26.17
C VAL A 79 11.52 3.81 27.62
N ASN A 80 11.66 2.50 27.88
CA ASN A 80 11.44 1.90 29.19
C ASN A 80 12.74 1.28 29.74
N PRO A 81 13.36 1.85 30.78
CA PRO A 81 14.61 1.32 31.33
C PRO A 81 14.49 -0.12 31.85
N LYS A 82 13.28 -0.58 32.25
CA LYS A 82 13.07 -1.99 32.64
C LYS A 82 13.28 -2.94 31.48
N GLU A 83 12.85 -2.57 30.28
CA GLU A 83 12.99 -3.38 29.07
C GLU A 83 14.47 -3.61 28.71
N TYR A 84 15.29 -2.56 28.82
CA TYR A 84 16.74 -2.63 28.65
C TYR A 84 17.44 -3.51 29.68
N LEU A 85 17.04 -3.41 30.95
CA LEU A 85 17.59 -4.24 32.02
C LEU A 85 17.24 -5.72 31.83
N GLU A 86 16.04 -6.04 31.36
CA GLU A 86 15.64 -7.41 31.06
C GLU A 86 16.36 -8.00 29.85
N THR A 87 16.54 -7.22 28.77
CA THR A 87 17.33 -7.66 27.60
C THR A 87 18.78 -7.91 27.99
N ASN A 88 19.41 -7.01 28.76
CA ASN A 88 20.79 -7.22 29.21
C ASN A 88 20.95 -8.43 30.14
N LYS A 89 20.04 -8.63 31.09
CA LYS A 89 20.06 -9.84 31.96
C LYS A 89 19.93 -11.12 31.13
N LYS A 90 19.12 -11.13 30.08
CA LYS A 90 18.98 -12.26 29.14
C LYS A 90 20.26 -12.47 28.30
N VAL A 91 20.85 -11.41 27.75
CA VAL A 91 22.12 -11.47 26.98
C VAL A 91 23.29 -11.96 27.84
N HIS A 92 23.40 -11.49 29.09
CA HIS A 92 24.41 -11.96 30.04
C HIS A 92 24.21 -13.43 30.45
N LYS A 93 22.97 -13.93 30.49
CA LYS A 93 22.68 -15.36 30.68
C LYS A 93 23.00 -16.22 29.45
N LEU A 94 22.91 -15.68 28.23
CA LEU A 94 23.27 -16.38 26.97
C LEU A 94 24.79 -16.42 26.68
N LYS A 95 25.57 -15.41 27.13
CA LYS A 95 27.04 -15.37 26.93
C LYS A 95 27.82 -16.60 27.43
N PRO A 96 27.55 -17.19 28.61
CA PRO A 96 28.28 -18.38 29.08
C PRO A 96 27.93 -19.68 28.33
N GLN A 97 26.84 -19.73 27.55
CA GLN A 97 26.50 -20.91 26.74
C GLN A 97 27.20 -20.92 25.36
N ILE A 98 27.45 -19.75 24.75
CA ILE A 98 28.12 -19.66 23.43
C ILE A 98 29.62 -19.99 23.53
N GLN A 99 30.28 -19.64 24.65
CA GLN A 99 31.69 -19.98 24.87
C GLN A 99 31.95 -21.48 25.03
N LYS A 100 30.97 -22.27 25.49
CA LYS A 100 31.09 -23.73 25.58
C LYS A 100 30.92 -24.44 24.22
N LEU A 101 30.24 -23.83 23.25
CA LEU A 101 30.07 -24.39 21.91
C LEU A 101 31.32 -24.21 21.02
N HIS A 102 32.12 -23.17 21.28
CA HIS A 102 33.27 -22.80 20.43
C HIS A 102 34.56 -23.62 20.68
N LYS A 103 34.61 -24.47 21.72
CA LYS A 103 35.77 -25.35 21.96
C LYS A 103 35.74 -26.68 21.19
N ASN A 104 34.59 -27.08 20.63
CA ASN A 104 34.44 -28.41 20.01
C ASN A 104 34.29 -28.43 18.47
N THR A 105 34.53 -27.34 17.76
CA THR A 105 34.44 -27.34 16.28
C THR A 105 35.58 -26.59 15.61
N LYS A 106 36.78 -27.17 15.67
CA LYS A 106 37.75 -27.00 14.57
C LYS A 106 37.28 -27.84 13.39
N LYS A 107 37.20 -27.21 12.21
CA LYS A 107 36.86 -27.75 10.88
C LYS A 107 35.36 -27.88 10.54
N ARG A 108 34.74 -26.78 10.11
CA ARG A 108 33.89 -26.74 8.89
C ARG A 108 33.61 -25.29 8.46
N LYS A 109 33.64 -25.07 7.14
CA LYS A 109 33.48 -23.78 6.45
C LYS A 109 32.28 -22.99 6.98
N MET A 110 32.55 -21.74 7.37
CA MET A 110 31.61 -20.84 8.03
C MET A 110 30.62 -20.23 7.02
N LYS A 111 29.40 -20.79 6.91
CA LYS A 111 28.22 -20.03 6.47
C LYS A 111 27.73 -19.24 7.67
N LYS A 112 27.60 -17.91 7.53
CA LYS A 112 27.10 -16.99 8.58
C LYS A 112 25.72 -17.45 9.06
N ALA A 113 25.65 -18.08 10.23
CA ALA A 113 24.41 -18.36 10.92
C ALA A 113 23.96 -17.08 11.66
N GLN A 114 22.84 -16.50 11.25
CA GLN A 114 22.17 -15.43 11.97
C GLN A 114 21.69 -15.95 13.33
N LEU A 115 22.22 -15.37 14.40
CA LEU A 115 21.82 -15.63 15.77
C LEU A 115 20.44 -14.98 16.01
N LYS A 116 19.38 -15.80 16.04
CA LYS A 116 18.02 -15.35 16.38
C LYS A 116 17.89 -15.19 17.90
N LEU A 117 17.62 -13.98 18.39
CA LEU A 117 17.15 -13.74 19.77
C LEU A 117 15.60 -13.71 19.82
N PRO A 118 14.97 -14.10 20.93
CA PRO A 118 13.51 -14.28 20.99
C PRO A 118 12.72 -13.00 21.36
N VAL A 119 11.71 -12.73 20.52
CA VAL A 119 10.29 -12.40 20.81
C VAL A 119 9.95 -11.06 21.51
N TYR A 120 9.51 -10.08 20.71
CA TYR A 120 8.08 -9.75 20.56
C TYR A 120 7.81 -9.16 19.17
N GLY A 121 6.76 -9.65 18.50
CA GLY A 121 6.32 -9.19 17.18
C GLY A 121 7.11 -9.77 16.01
N ASN A 122 6.40 -10.36 15.05
CA ASN A 122 6.97 -10.93 13.83
C ASN A 122 7.38 -9.79 12.90
N VAL A 123 8.45 -9.05 13.21
CA VAL A 123 9.01 -8.09 12.26
C VAL A 123 9.93 -8.88 11.34
N SER A 124 9.38 -9.27 10.19
CA SER A 124 10.18 -9.71 9.06
C SER A 124 11.13 -8.57 8.67
N ILE A 125 12.41 -8.71 9.01
CA ILE A 125 13.47 -7.86 8.47
C ILE A 125 13.60 -8.23 7.00
N VAL A 126 12.92 -7.49 6.14
CA VAL A 126 13.21 -7.48 4.72
C VAL A 126 14.08 -6.27 4.44
N GLN A 127 15.38 -6.57 4.28
CA GLN A 127 16.26 -5.72 3.49
C GLN A 127 15.91 -5.95 2.02
N ASP A 128 14.87 -5.29 1.51
CA ASP A 128 14.67 -5.17 0.06
C ASP A 128 14.16 -3.79 -0.32
N LYS A 129 14.64 -3.35 -1.49
CA LYS A 129 14.41 -2.07 -2.16
C LYS A 129 12.95 -1.80 -2.59
N ASN A 130 11.99 -2.49 -2.01
CA ASN A 130 10.59 -2.55 -2.46
C ASN A 130 9.61 -2.11 -1.36
N VAL A 131 9.90 -1.04 -0.61
CA VAL A 131 9.05 -0.52 0.48
C VAL A 131 7.60 -0.26 0.03
N SER A 132 7.39 0.09 -1.23
CA SER A 132 6.08 0.23 -1.88
C SER A 132 5.20 -1.02 -1.85
N LYS A 133 5.80 -2.20 -2.13
CA LYS A 133 5.07 -3.47 -2.18
C LYS A 133 4.52 -3.89 -0.82
N TRP A 134 5.11 -3.36 0.26
CA TRP A 134 4.77 -3.68 1.65
C TRP A 134 3.65 -2.78 2.15
N ILE A 135 3.70 -1.50 1.77
CA ILE A 135 2.63 -0.54 2.04
C ILE A 135 1.31 -1.03 1.44
N ASP A 136 1.33 -1.60 0.23
CA ASP A 136 0.14 -2.18 -0.37
C ASP A 136 -0.33 -3.42 0.43
N ILE A 137 0.53 -4.39 0.72
CA ILE A 137 0.14 -5.64 1.42
C ILE A 137 -0.39 -5.38 2.84
N GLU A 138 0.20 -4.43 3.59
CA GLU A 138 -0.29 -4.05 4.91
C GLU A 138 -1.62 -3.29 4.83
N ARG A 139 -1.81 -2.44 3.82
CA ARG A 139 -3.10 -1.78 3.54
C ARG A 139 -4.19 -2.81 3.23
N TRP A 140 -3.95 -3.78 2.34
CA TRP A 140 -4.89 -4.86 2.03
C TRP A 140 -5.18 -5.76 3.25
N LYS A 141 -4.17 -6.05 4.08
CA LYS A 141 -4.38 -6.78 5.34
C LYS A 141 -5.23 -6.00 6.35
N SER A 142 -5.06 -4.68 6.43
CA SER A 142 -5.89 -3.84 7.30
C SER A 142 -7.37 -3.84 6.89
N ILE A 143 -7.63 -3.92 5.58
CA ILE A 143 -8.99 -4.06 5.02
C ILE A 143 -9.58 -5.44 5.35
N SER A 144 -8.80 -6.53 5.24
CA SER A 144 -9.27 -7.88 5.60
C SER A 144 -9.55 -8.08 7.09
N ASN A 145 -8.92 -7.27 7.97
CA ASN A 145 -9.15 -7.33 9.41
C ASN A 145 -10.33 -6.46 9.86
N LEU A 146 -10.83 -5.60 9.00
CA LEU A 146 -12.01 -4.75 9.21
C LEU A 146 -13.29 -5.59 9.28
N ASP A 147 -13.37 -6.66 8.48
CA ASP A 147 -14.45 -7.65 8.52
C ASP A 147 -14.61 -8.32 9.90
N ARG A 148 -13.57 -8.31 10.74
CA ARG A 148 -13.61 -8.89 12.10
C ARG A 148 -14.06 -7.93 13.19
N LEU A 149 -14.18 -6.64 12.88
CA LEU A 149 -14.64 -5.60 13.82
C LEU A 149 -16.13 -5.27 13.66
N GLY A 150 -16.83 -5.96 12.76
CA GLY A 150 -18.29 -6.01 12.75
C GLY A 150 -18.78 -6.58 14.08
N THR A 151 -19.39 -5.73 14.89
CA THR A 151 -19.99 -6.04 16.18
C THR A 151 -20.94 -7.23 16.06
N ALA A 152 -20.81 -8.19 16.97
CA ALA A 152 -21.61 -9.42 17.06
C ALA A 152 -23.13 -9.22 17.31
N ASP A 153 -23.64 -8.00 17.15
CA ASP A 153 -25.01 -7.58 17.47
C ASP A 153 -25.77 -6.95 16.28
N SER A 154 -25.23 -6.98 15.04
CA SER A 154 -26.04 -6.63 13.86
C SER A 154 -27.01 -7.76 13.51
N PRO A 155 -28.28 -7.45 13.17
CA PRO A 155 -29.25 -8.47 12.79
C PRO A 155 -28.74 -9.21 11.55
N LEU A 156 -28.64 -10.55 11.68
CA LEU A 156 -28.19 -11.56 10.69
C LEU A 156 -28.65 -11.37 9.22
N VAL A 157 -29.63 -10.50 8.98
CA VAL A 157 -30.24 -10.19 7.68
C VAL A 157 -29.39 -9.20 6.88
N THR A 158 -28.67 -8.27 7.53
CA THR A 158 -27.84 -7.27 6.82
C THR A 158 -26.53 -7.84 6.31
N ASP A 159 -25.95 -8.80 7.03
CA ASP A 159 -24.65 -9.40 6.70
C ASP A 159 -24.69 -10.25 5.42
N TYR A 160 -25.88 -10.70 5.02
CA TYR A 160 -26.06 -11.41 3.75
C TYR A 160 -26.06 -10.47 2.55
N PHE A 161 -26.58 -9.26 2.72
CA PHE A 161 -26.77 -8.32 1.62
C PHE A 161 -25.57 -7.40 1.46
N PHE A 162 -25.18 -6.71 2.54
CA PHE A 162 -23.98 -5.88 2.58
C PHE A 162 -22.89 -6.56 3.41
N CYS A 163 -21.63 -6.25 3.11
CA CYS A 163 -20.52 -6.72 3.93
C CYS A 163 -20.00 -5.61 4.84
N GLY A 164 -19.94 -5.92 6.14
CA GLY A 164 -19.38 -5.05 7.17
C GLY A 164 -20.24 -3.81 7.44
N SER A 165 -19.58 -2.67 7.59
CA SER A 165 -20.21 -1.34 7.68
C SER A 165 -19.47 -0.41 6.71
N PRO A 166 -20.10 0.65 6.20
CA PRO A 166 -19.41 1.60 5.33
C PRO A 166 -18.19 2.21 6.04
N ASP A 167 -17.04 2.20 5.38
CA ASP A 167 -15.75 2.66 5.92
C ASP A 167 -14.99 3.46 4.85
N GLU A 168 -14.31 4.53 5.27
CA GLU A 168 -13.56 5.45 4.40
C GLU A 168 -12.43 4.77 3.60
N ARG A 169 -11.96 3.61 4.05
CA ARG A 169 -10.87 2.86 3.41
C ARG A 169 -11.33 2.09 2.18
N TYR A 170 -12.63 1.87 2.00
CA TYR A 170 -13.15 1.23 0.80
C TYR A 170 -13.04 2.15 -0.41
N ALA A 171 -13.12 1.58 -1.62
CA ALA A 171 -13.18 2.37 -2.84
C ALA A 171 -14.56 3.05 -2.93
N HIS A 172 -14.55 4.35 -3.21
CA HIS A 172 -15.78 5.15 -3.33
C HIS A 172 -15.89 5.72 -4.74
N ILE A 173 -17.12 5.80 -5.23
CA ILE A 173 -17.45 6.41 -6.51
C ILE A 173 -18.46 7.51 -6.24
N VAL A 174 -18.16 8.72 -6.71
CA VAL A 174 -19.06 9.87 -6.62
C VAL A 174 -19.74 10.03 -7.97
N VAL A 175 -21.07 10.05 -7.97
CA VAL A 175 -21.90 10.11 -9.18
C VAL A 175 -22.68 11.43 -9.20
N ILE A 176 -22.88 11.99 -10.39
CA ILE A 176 -23.69 13.18 -10.64
C ILE A 176 -24.65 12.92 -11.80
N SER A 177 -25.82 13.56 -11.78
CA SER A 177 -26.76 13.51 -12.89
C SER A 177 -26.28 14.33 -14.08
N SER A 178 -26.37 13.77 -15.29
CA SER A 178 -26.02 14.47 -16.54
C SER A 178 -26.94 15.65 -16.83
N SER A 179 -28.19 15.58 -16.36
CA SER A 179 -29.20 16.64 -16.49
C SER A 179 -29.17 17.63 -15.33
N ASN A 180 -28.21 17.49 -14.40
CA ASN A 180 -28.15 18.26 -13.15
C ASN A 180 -29.45 18.19 -12.33
N SER A 181 -30.20 17.10 -12.49
CA SER A 181 -31.44 16.81 -11.74
C SER A 181 -31.14 16.09 -10.43
N ASP A 182 -32.12 16.04 -9.53
CA ASP A 182 -32.00 15.32 -8.27
C ASP A 182 -31.73 13.83 -8.50
N LEU A 183 -30.67 13.32 -7.89
CA LEU A 183 -30.30 11.90 -7.94
C LEU A 183 -31.31 11.02 -7.21
N PHE A 184 -32.10 11.58 -6.30
CA PHE A 184 -33.18 10.88 -5.61
C PHE A 184 -34.47 10.84 -6.43
N THR A 185 -34.37 10.35 -7.65
CA THR A 185 -35.53 10.02 -8.51
C THR A 185 -35.45 8.57 -8.95
N LEU A 186 -36.59 7.95 -9.23
CA LEU A 186 -36.61 6.54 -9.64
C LEU A 186 -35.74 6.27 -10.87
N HIS A 187 -35.74 7.21 -11.83
CA HIS A 187 -34.93 7.09 -13.03
C HIS A 187 -33.44 7.09 -12.70
N ASN A 188 -32.97 8.10 -11.94
CA ASN A 188 -31.57 8.22 -11.56
C ASN A 188 -31.12 7.08 -10.61
N LEU A 189 -32.01 6.55 -9.76
CA LEU A 189 -31.73 5.35 -8.95
C LEU A 189 -31.52 4.10 -9.81
N LYS A 190 -32.32 3.92 -10.86
CA LYS A 190 -32.13 2.82 -11.82
C LYS A 190 -30.84 2.99 -12.63
N ASP A 191 -30.50 4.22 -13.00
CA ASP A 191 -29.25 4.50 -13.71
C ASP A 191 -28.03 4.22 -12.83
N MET A 192 -28.09 4.57 -11.53
CA MET A 192 -27.05 4.20 -10.56
C MET A 192 -26.94 2.67 -10.37
N CYS A 193 -28.08 1.96 -10.30
CA CYS A 193 -28.12 0.49 -10.25
C CYS A 193 -27.51 -0.15 -11.50
N HIS A 194 -27.79 0.41 -12.68
CA HIS A 194 -27.20 -0.04 -13.94
C HIS A 194 -25.68 0.20 -13.94
N MET A 195 -25.22 1.38 -13.52
CA MET A 195 -23.79 1.70 -13.40
C MET A 195 -23.07 0.73 -12.44
N GLU A 196 -23.69 0.41 -11.31
CA GLU A 196 -23.20 -0.60 -10.38
C GLU A 196 -23.05 -1.98 -11.07
N SER A 197 -24.06 -2.42 -11.82
CA SER A 197 -24.00 -3.69 -12.56
C SER A 197 -22.86 -3.72 -13.57
N VAL A 198 -22.57 -2.60 -14.24
CA VAL A 198 -21.45 -2.49 -15.18
C VAL A 198 -20.11 -2.60 -14.44
N LEU A 199 -19.98 -1.95 -13.29
CA LEU A 199 -18.75 -1.99 -12.47
C LEU A 199 -18.48 -3.40 -11.91
N LYS A 200 -19.52 -4.11 -11.48
CA LYS A 200 -19.41 -5.49 -10.99
C LYS A 200 -19.03 -6.48 -12.09
N ASN A 201 -19.24 -6.12 -13.36
CA ASN A 201 -18.93 -6.96 -14.51
C ASN A 201 -17.53 -6.71 -15.11
N ILE A 202 -16.68 -5.91 -14.43
CA ILE A 202 -15.30 -5.67 -14.88
C ILE A 202 -14.45 -6.93 -14.67
N TYR A 203 -13.48 -7.15 -15.56
CA TYR A 203 -12.51 -8.25 -15.44
C TYR A 203 -11.79 -8.19 -14.08
N ASN A 204 -11.73 -9.34 -13.39
CA ASN A 204 -11.15 -9.51 -12.05
C ASN A 204 -11.89 -8.78 -10.91
N TYR A 205 -13.15 -8.38 -11.10
CA TYR A 205 -13.97 -7.85 -9.99
C TYR A 205 -14.10 -8.90 -8.86
N GLU A 206 -14.32 -10.16 -9.20
CA GLU A 206 -14.47 -11.27 -8.23
C GLU A 206 -13.22 -11.50 -7.34
N ASP A 207 -12.03 -11.16 -7.85
CA ASP A 207 -10.76 -11.28 -7.10
C ASP A 207 -10.55 -10.11 -6.12
N LEU A 208 -11.18 -8.96 -6.40
CA LEU A 208 -11.03 -7.72 -5.64
C LEU A 208 -12.19 -7.47 -4.68
N CYS A 209 -13.36 -8.05 -4.96
CA CYS A 209 -14.55 -7.83 -4.17
C CYS A 209 -14.38 -8.41 -2.76
N ILE A 210 -15.03 -7.77 -1.80
CA ILE A 210 -15.19 -8.34 -0.48
C ILE A 210 -16.14 -9.51 -0.62
N GLN A 211 -15.73 -10.67 -0.09
CA GLN A 211 -16.51 -11.90 -0.10
C GLN A 211 -16.94 -12.21 1.32
N ASN A 212 -18.20 -12.61 1.48
CA ASN A 212 -18.68 -13.05 2.78
C ASN A 212 -18.05 -14.41 3.13
N THR A 213 -17.29 -14.47 4.23
CA THR A 213 -16.61 -15.70 4.66
C THR A 213 -17.56 -16.78 5.19
N HIS A 214 -18.81 -16.44 5.46
CA HIS A 214 -19.79 -17.34 6.06
C HIS A 214 -20.62 -18.14 5.05
N PHE A 215 -20.87 -17.60 3.85
CA PHE A 215 -21.82 -18.20 2.89
C PHE A 215 -21.35 -18.06 1.45
N ALA A 216 -20.60 -19.06 0.98
CA ALA A 216 -20.06 -19.17 -0.38
C ALA A 216 -19.14 -18.00 -0.79
N LYS A 217 -18.23 -18.25 -1.74
CA LYS A 217 -17.37 -17.21 -2.31
C LYS A 217 -18.17 -16.28 -3.25
N LYS A 218 -19.17 -15.58 -2.71
CA LYS A 218 -20.01 -14.65 -3.45
C LYS A 218 -19.64 -13.22 -3.06
N CYS A 219 -19.42 -12.36 -4.06
CA CYS A 219 -19.24 -10.94 -3.81
C CYS A 219 -20.46 -10.32 -3.14
N CYS A 220 -20.19 -9.47 -2.15
CA CYS A 220 -21.23 -8.73 -1.45
C CYS A 220 -21.86 -7.65 -2.35
N THR A 221 -23.05 -7.17 -1.99
CA THR A 221 -23.58 -5.96 -2.64
C THR A 221 -22.87 -4.74 -2.07
N PRO A 222 -22.49 -3.76 -2.92
CA PRO A 222 -21.87 -2.53 -2.45
C PRO A 222 -22.92 -1.64 -1.77
N TRP A 223 -22.43 -0.85 -0.82
CA TRP A 223 -23.20 0.19 -0.14
C TRP A 223 -23.57 1.31 -1.12
N SER A 224 -24.74 1.20 -1.73
CA SER A 224 -25.25 2.18 -2.70
C SER A 224 -26.67 2.62 -2.33
N LEU A 225 -27.00 3.86 -2.66
CA LEU A 225 -28.34 4.42 -2.42
C LEU A 225 -29.48 3.53 -2.97
N PRO A 226 -29.43 3.03 -4.22
CA PRO A 226 -30.49 2.14 -4.71
C PRO A 226 -30.52 0.79 -3.97
N ASN A 227 -29.40 0.25 -3.50
CA ASN A 227 -29.37 -0.98 -2.69
C ASN A 227 -29.98 -0.76 -1.28
N TYR A 228 -29.77 0.41 -0.68
CA TYR A 228 -30.47 0.79 0.56
C TYR A 228 -31.98 0.90 0.35
N VAL A 229 -32.41 1.56 -0.73
CA VAL A 229 -33.84 1.63 -1.06
C VAL A 229 -34.41 0.22 -1.30
N ALA A 230 -33.67 -0.67 -1.95
CA ALA A 230 -34.09 -2.04 -2.20
C ALA A 230 -34.28 -2.83 -0.89
N ILE A 231 -33.30 -2.83 0.03
CA ILE A 231 -33.39 -3.60 1.27
C ILE A 231 -34.49 -3.09 2.20
N LEU A 232 -34.69 -1.77 2.27
CA LEU A 232 -35.77 -1.15 3.07
C LEU A 232 -37.15 -1.56 2.54
N ASN A 233 -37.26 -1.80 1.23
CA ASN A 233 -38.46 -2.32 0.58
C ASN A 233 -38.51 -3.86 0.49
N LYS A 234 -37.68 -4.58 1.25
CA LYS A 234 -37.60 -6.06 1.27
C LYS A 234 -37.35 -6.64 -0.14
N LYS A 235 -36.45 -6.02 -0.90
CA LYS A 235 -36.00 -6.48 -2.22
C LYS A 235 -34.54 -6.92 -2.18
N ASP A 236 -34.23 -7.96 -2.93
CA ASP A 236 -32.89 -8.52 -3.04
C ASP A 236 -32.02 -7.86 -4.13
N SER A 237 -32.58 -6.92 -4.89
CA SER A 237 -31.82 -6.19 -5.91
C SER A 237 -32.43 -4.82 -6.22
N CYS A 238 -31.57 -3.88 -6.60
CA CYS A 238 -31.95 -2.53 -7.01
C CYS A 238 -32.78 -2.48 -8.31
N TRP A 239 -32.75 -3.54 -9.14
CA TRP A 239 -33.56 -3.63 -10.35
C TRP A 239 -35.06 -3.70 -10.07
N ASN A 240 -35.43 -4.22 -8.89
CA ASN A 240 -36.82 -4.53 -8.57
C ASN A 240 -37.55 -3.37 -7.85
N ILE A 241 -36.99 -2.16 -7.88
CA ILE A 241 -37.57 -0.95 -7.29
C ILE A 241 -38.66 -0.38 -8.22
N THR A 242 -39.85 -0.16 -7.66
CA THR A 242 -41.00 0.41 -8.38
C THR A 242 -41.37 1.81 -7.87
N VAL A 243 -42.10 2.60 -8.68
CA VAL A 243 -42.53 3.97 -8.33
C VAL A 243 -43.27 4.02 -7.00
N ARG A 244 -44.18 3.07 -6.77
CA ARG A 244 -45.01 3.03 -5.56
C ARG A 244 -44.17 2.84 -4.29
N GLN A 245 -43.18 1.95 -4.35
CA GLN A 245 -42.26 1.67 -3.24
C GLN A 245 -41.33 2.85 -2.96
N PHE A 246 -40.86 3.51 -4.01
CA PHE A 246 -40.04 4.71 -3.87
C PHE A 246 -40.80 5.84 -3.17
N VAL A 247 -42.06 6.06 -3.56
CA VAL A 247 -42.92 7.08 -2.97
C VAL A 247 -43.28 6.73 -1.51
N GLU A 248 -43.64 5.48 -1.22
CA GLU A 248 -43.92 5.02 0.16
C GLU A 248 -42.71 5.17 1.10
N GLN A 249 -41.48 5.04 0.59
CA GLN A 249 -40.26 5.26 1.37
C GLN A 249 -40.05 6.74 1.70
N ILE A 250 -40.24 7.64 0.72
CA ILE A 250 -40.15 9.10 0.93
C ILE A 250 -41.18 9.55 1.97
N TYR A 251 -42.42 9.06 1.90
CA TYR A 251 -43.48 9.42 2.84
C TYR A 251 -43.34 8.80 4.23
N ARG A 252 -42.46 7.81 4.44
CA ARG A 252 -42.20 7.23 5.78
C ARG A 252 -41.12 7.96 6.56
N GLU A 253 -40.26 8.70 5.88
CA GLU A 253 -39.11 9.42 6.47
C GLU A 253 -39.36 10.94 6.59
N LEU A 254 -40.50 11.43 6.06
CA LEU A 254 -41.04 12.78 6.27
C LEU A 254 -42.13 12.76 7.34
#